data_AF-A0A915Y064-F1
#
_entry.id   AF-A0A915Y064-F1
#
_cell.length_a   1.000
_cell.length_b   1.000
_cell.length_c   1.000
_cell.angle_alpha   90.00
_cell.angle_beta   90.00
_cell.angle_gamma   90.00
#
_symmetry.space_group_name_H-M   'P 1'
#
loop_
_entity.id
_entity.type
_entity.pdbx_description
1 polymer ?
#
loop_
_entity_poly.entity_id
_entity_poly.type
_entity_poly.pdbx_seq_one_letter_code
_entity_poly.pdbx_strand_id
1 'polypeptide(L)'
;MDDLRQRTRGKLIQNAIFSLPSALIIAAGIVLVGLGVPIPILGQPPFNLSPVWWLAGLAPLWLGVVGASIASRQAGEQAVSQALREEFDLNRIRNPSLRMNVKQAIAYRERIDKAVERFTDSAMQHRMQDVANQVEEWVRNIYALASRLDAFQNDEIIKKDLQDVPESIKRLKQRALQEHDETIRRELDETISRRQAQYNNLLKLETAMDRADLQLENTLTALGTVYSQMLLLDAKDVDSSKAQRLRENIAEQVNSLHDVLASMEEVYNGSHDQAGRSCANMSAGASGMR
;
A
#
# COMPACT_ATOMS: atom_id res chain seq x y z
N MET A 1 -6.75 -17.28 -36.92
CA MET A 1 -6.17 -17.37 -35.57
C MET A 1 -6.59 -16.08 -34.88
N ASP A 2 -7.80 -16.03 -34.32
CA ASP A 2 -8.42 -14.77 -33.84
C ASP A 2 -9.48 -15.06 -32.76
N ASP A 3 -9.07 -15.40 -31.53
CA ASP A 3 -10.02 -15.45 -30.39
C ASP A 3 -9.36 -15.32 -29.01
N LEU A 4 -8.84 -14.12 -28.69
CA LEU A 4 -8.34 -13.77 -27.34
C LEU A 4 -8.65 -12.31 -26.95
N ARG A 5 -9.83 -11.77 -27.31
CA ARG A 5 -10.19 -10.37 -27.00
C ARG A 5 -11.60 -10.12 -26.45
N GLN A 6 -12.45 -11.13 -26.20
CA GLN A 6 -13.84 -10.85 -25.77
C GLN A 6 -14.52 -11.85 -24.82
N ARG A 7 -13.96 -12.01 -23.61
CA ARG A 7 -14.62 -12.39 -22.34
C ARG A 7 -13.69 -11.95 -21.18
N THR A 8 -14.13 -11.38 -20.06
CA THR A 8 -15.50 -11.02 -19.60
C THR A 8 -15.56 -9.54 -19.17
N ARG A 9 -16.66 -8.86 -19.54
CA ARG A 9 -17.01 -7.54 -19.00
C ARG A 9 -18.35 -7.66 -18.27
N GLY A 10 -18.39 -7.26 -17.00
CA GLY A 10 -19.61 -7.25 -16.17
C GLY A 10 -19.63 -8.35 -15.08
N LYS A 11 -20.39 -8.15 -13.99
CA LYS A 11 -21.26 -7.01 -13.69
C LYS A 11 -21.69 -7.04 -12.20
N LEU A 12 -22.08 -5.87 -11.65
CA LEU A 12 -22.91 -5.70 -10.43
C LEU A 12 -22.24 -6.13 -9.09
N ILE A 13 -22.53 -5.58 -7.90
CA ILE A 13 -22.78 -4.20 -7.41
C ILE A 13 -22.12 -4.14 -5.99
N GLN A 14 -21.86 -3.02 -5.32
CA GLN A 14 -22.25 -1.59 -5.48
C GLN A 14 -20.96 -0.74 -5.21
N ASN A 15 -20.88 0.50 -4.71
CA ASN A 15 -21.87 1.46 -4.20
C ASN A 15 -21.52 2.92 -4.58
N ALA A 16 -22.14 3.45 -5.63
CA ALA A 16 -22.33 4.90 -5.78
C ALA A 16 -23.64 5.33 -5.09
N ILE A 17 -23.82 6.63 -4.81
CA ILE A 17 -24.84 7.21 -3.90
C ILE A 17 -24.47 6.92 -2.43
N PHE A 18 -24.12 7.87 -1.56
CA PHE A 18 -24.37 9.32 -1.58
C PHE A 18 -23.09 10.17 -1.58
N SER A 19 -22.89 10.97 -2.64
CA SER A 19 -21.98 12.11 -2.62
C SER A 19 -22.68 13.34 -2.04
N LEU A 20 -22.51 13.62 -0.74
CA LEU A 20 -23.10 14.80 -0.09
C LEU A 20 -22.19 16.04 0.12
N PRO A 21 -20.83 15.98 0.13
CA PRO A 21 -20.03 17.13 0.59
C PRO A 21 -19.95 18.30 -0.41
N SER A 22 -20.06 18.03 -1.72
CA SER A 22 -19.92 19.04 -2.77
C SER A 22 -21.06 20.07 -2.79
N ALA A 23 -22.26 19.72 -2.28
CA ALA A 23 -23.36 20.67 -2.14
C ALA A 23 -23.11 21.72 -1.04
N LEU A 24 -22.46 21.31 0.06
CA LEU A 24 -22.21 22.18 1.22
C LEU A 24 -21.21 23.30 0.93
N ILE A 25 -20.16 23.02 0.14
CA ILE A 25 -19.12 24.02 -0.18
C ILE A 25 -19.69 25.12 -1.09
N ILE A 26 -20.49 24.76 -2.08
CA ILE A 26 -21.15 25.73 -2.98
C ILE A 26 -22.20 26.55 -2.21
N ALA A 27 -22.97 25.91 -1.33
CA ALA A 27 -23.90 26.61 -0.45
C ALA A 27 -23.20 27.60 0.49
N ALA A 28 -22.08 27.21 1.12
CA ALA A 28 -21.31 28.07 2.02
C ALA A 28 -20.75 29.31 1.31
N GLY A 29 -20.25 29.15 0.07
CA GLY A 29 -19.80 30.28 -0.75
C GLY A 29 -20.92 31.27 -1.07
N ILE A 30 -22.10 30.78 -1.48
CA ILE A 30 -23.26 31.62 -1.78
C ILE A 30 -23.77 32.35 -0.52
N VAL A 31 -23.80 31.67 0.62
CA VAL A 31 -24.24 32.25 1.91
C VAL A 31 -23.27 33.34 2.39
N LEU A 32 -21.96 33.13 2.28
CA LEU A 32 -20.95 34.14 2.67
C LEU A 32 -21.00 35.40 1.81
N VAL A 33 -21.22 35.26 0.49
CA VAL A 33 -21.39 36.42 -0.41
C VAL A 33 -22.73 37.12 -0.18
N GLY A 34 -23.80 36.37 0.11
CA GLY A 34 -25.13 36.92 0.35
C GLY A 34 -25.30 37.67 1.68
N LEU A 35 -24.48 37.39 2.70
CA LEU A 35 -24.57 37.99 4.04
C LEU A 35 -23.85 39.34 4.22
N GLY A 36 -23.18 39.85 3.19
CA GLY A 36 -22.64 41.22 3.17
C GLY A 36 -21.56 41.51 4.23
N VAL A 37 -20.86 40.49 4.74
CA VAL A 37 -19.84 40.64 5.79
C VAL A 37 -18.60 41.37 5.23
N PRO A 38 -18.22 42.55 5.75
CA PRO A 38 -17.07 43.29 5.25
C PRO A 38 -15.76 42.58 5.64
N ILE A 39 -14.94 42.24 4.65
CA ILE A 39 -13.62 41.62 4.87
C ILE A 39 -12.68 42.69 5.44
N PRO A 40 -12.16 42.57 6.68
CA PRO A 40 -11.54 43.66 7.44
C PRO A 40 -10.11 44.04 7.01
N ILE A 41 -9.75 43.77 5.75
CA ILE A 41 -8.43 44.07 5.16
C ILE A 41 -8.50 45.32 4.26
N LEU A 42 -9.68 45.69 3.76
CA LEU A 42 -9.89 46.97 3.05
C LEU A 42 -10.14 48.13 4.04
N GLY A 43 -9.14 48.41 4.87
CA GLY A 43 -9.02 49.72 5.50
C GLY A 43 -8.76 50.81 4.44
N GLN A 44 -9.27 52.02 4.65
CA GLN A 44 -9.08 53.12 3.69
C GLN A 44 -7.59 53.48 3.57
N PRO A 45 -7.04 53.64 2.34
CA PRO A 45 -5.60 53.84 2.16
C PRO A 45 -5.18 55.26 2.60
N PRO A 46 -4.23 55.40 3.53
CA PRO A 46 -3.55 56.68 3.75
C PRO A 46 -2.52 56.92 2.63
N PHE A 47 -2.43 58.18 2.18
CA PHE A 47 -1.51 58.70 1.17
C PHE A 47 -1.80 58.36 -0.31
N ASN A 48 -1.58 59.38 -1.14
CA ASN A 48 -1.89 59.42 -2.57
C ASN A 48 -0.75 58.81 -3.40
N LEU A 49 -0.69 57.48 -3.48
CA LEU A 49 0.36 56.72 -4.18
C LEU A 49 -0.17 55.97 -5.40
N SER A 50 0.69 55.82 -6.41
CA SER A 50 0.33 55.28 -7.73
C SER A 50 -0.13 53.80 -7.68
N PRO A 51 -1.11 53.37 -8.51
CA PRO A 51 -1.70 52.00 -8.51
C PRO A 51 -0.77 50.82 -8.86
N VAL A 52 0.55 50.96 -8.73
CA VAL A 52 1.56 49.91 -9.01
C VAL A 52 2.23 49.41 -7.71
N TRP A 53 2.16 50.16 -6.61
CA TRP A 53 2.92 49.87 -5.38
C TRP A 53 2.49 48.61 -4.61
N TRP A 54 1.27 48.09 -4.83
CA TRP A 54 0.81 46.84 -4.20
C TRP A 54 1.63 45.61 -4.64
N LEU A 55 2.25 45.65 -5.83
CA LEU A 55 3.16 44.60 -6.30
C LEU A 55 4.52 44.64 -5.58
N ALA A 56 4.99 45.82 -5.15
CA ALA A 56 6.25 45.96 -4.44
C ALA A 56 6.18 45.38 -3.00
N GLY A 57 5.03 45.55 -2.33
CA GLY A 57 4.80 44.99 -0.98
C GLY A 57 4.73 43.45 -0.94
N LEU A 58 4.46 42.79 -2.06
CA LEU A 58 4.40 41.32 -2.16
C LEU A 58 5.77 40.65 -2.41
N ALA A 59 6.77 41.38 -2.90
CA ALA A 59 8.08 40.81 -3.22
C ALA A 59 8.83 40.23 -1.99
N PRO A 60 8.83 40.86 -0.79
CA PRO A 60 9.41 40.25 0.41
C PRO A 60 8.66 38.98 0.87
N LEU A 61 7.35 38.91 0.62
CA LEU A 61 6.52 37.77 1.03
C LEU A 61 6.91 36.49 0.28
N TRP A 62 7.25 36.60 -1.01
CA TRP A 62 7.67 35.48 -1.85
C TRP A 62 9.02 34.86 -1.42
N LEU A 63 10.00 35.69 -1.02
CA LEU A 63 11.30 35.17 -0.56
C LEU A 63 11.22 34.51 0.82
N GLY A 64 10.31 34.95 1.70
CA GLY A 64 10.08 34.32 3.00
C GLY A 64 9.64 32.86 2.89
N VAL A 65 8.76 32.55 1.93
CA VAL A 65 8.23 31.19 1.71
C VAL A 65 9.34 30.22 1.25
N VAL A 66 10.22 30.67 0.35
CA VAL A 66 11.34 29.84 -0.15
C VAL A 66 12.33 29.55 0.98
N GLY A 67 12.73 30.57 1.74
CA GLY A 67 13.69 30.41 2.85
C GLY A 67 13.17 29.53 3.99
N ALA A 68 11.92 29.72 4.41
CA ALA A 68 11.32 28.96 5.52
C ALA A 68 11.14 27.46 5.20
N SER A 69 10.98 27.10 3.92
CA SER A 69 10.74 25.71 3.47
C SER A 69 11.84 24.71 3.87
N ILE A 70 13.06 25.18 4.09
CA ILE A 70 14.20 24.35 4.51
C ILE A 70 14.15 24.07 6.02
N ALA A 71 13.65 25.01 6.81
CA ALA A 71 13.48 24.86 8.26
C ALA A 71 12.24 24.01 8.62
N SER A 72 11.18 24.02 7.80
CA SER A 72 9.93 23.29 8.05
C SER A 72 10.01 21.77 7.86
N ARG A 73 11.21 21.16 7.82
CA ARG A 73 11.41 19.71 7.70
C ARG A 73 10.78 18.87 8.82
N GLN A 74 10.40 19.48 9.95
CA GLN A 74 9.67 18.82 11.05
C GLN A 74 8.14 19.05 11.03
N ALA A 75 7.61 19.92 10.16
CA ALA A 75 6.17 20.21 10.09
C ALA A 75 5.41 19.32 9.08
N GLY A 76 6.11 18.55 8.26
CA GLY A 76 5.55 17.72 7.19
C GLY A 76 4.73 16.51 7.64
N GLU A 77 4.49 16.31 8.94
CA GLU A 77 3.79 15.12 9.42
C GLU A 77 2.25 15.25 9.42
N GLN A 78 1.73 16.47 9.49
CA GLN A 78 0.31 16.71 9.74
C GLN A 78 -0.52 16.90 8.46
N ALA A 79 -0.04 17.72 7.51
CA ALA A 79 -0.72 17.94 6.22
C ALA A 79 -0.82 16.64 5.39
N VAL A 80 0.27 15.88 5.36
CA VAL A 80 0.38 14.54 4.74
C VAL A 80 -0.66 13.56 5.30
N SER A 81 -1.19 13.78 6.52
CA SER A 81 -2.11 12.82 7.13
C SER A 81 -3.54 12.86 6.58
N GLN A 82 -4.04 13.98 6.04
CA GLN A 82 -5.48 14.11 5.74
C GLN A 82 -5.88 13.52 4.39
N ALA A 83 -5.32 14.01 3.28
CA ALA A 83 -5.63 13.50 1.94
C ALA A 83 -5.29 12.00 1.79
N LEU A 84 -4.24 11.54 2.47
CA LEU A 84 -3.80 10.14 2.41
C LEU A 84 -4.71 9.20 3.22
N ARG A 85 -5.35 9.67 4.31
CA ARG A 85 -6.26 8.84 5.13
C ARG A 85 -7.56 8.46 4.42
N GLU A 86 -7.93 9.18 3.36
CA GLU A 86 -9.16 8.94 2.61
C GLU A 86 -9.02 7.79 1.59
N GLU A 87 -7.80 7.54 1.08
CA GLU A 87 -7.46 6.37 0.24
C GLU A 87 -6.76 5.25 1.05
N PHE A 88 -5.90 5.60 2.03
CA PHE A 88 -5.05 4.68 2.79
C PHE A 88 -5.28 4.80 4.30
N ASP A 89 -6.03 3.86 4.87
CA ASP A 89 -6.28 3.79 6.32
C ASP A 89 -5.06 3.22 7.08
N LEU A 90 -4.07 4.09 7.31
CA LEU A 90 -2.82 3.78 8.04
C LEU A 90 -3.05 3.24 9.47
N ASN A 91 -4.25 3.38 10.03
CA ASN A 91 -4.54 2.90 11.39
C ASN A 91 -4.76 1.39 11.44
N ARG A 92 -5.06 0.74 10.30
CA ARG A 92 -5.24 -0.72 10.19
C ARG A 92 -3.93 -1.48 10.38
N ILE A 93 -2.83 -0.90 9.93
CA ILE A 93 -1.48 -1.47 10.05
C ILE A 93 -1.01 -1.21 11.48
N ARG A 94 -1.05 -2.22 12.36
CA ARG A 94 -0.66 -2.11 13.78
C ARG A 94 0.85 -2.00 13.98
N ASN A 95 1.65 -2.74 13.22
CA ASN A 95 3.11 -2.69 13.27
C ASN A 95 3.62 -1.26 12.91
N PRO A 96 4.42 -0.61 13.77
CA PRO A 96 4.90 0.75 13.53
C PRO A 96 5.90 0.85 12.37
N SER A 97 6.69 -0.20 12.08
CA SER A 97 7.62 -0.23 10.95
C SER A 97 6.88 -0.27 9.62
N LEU A 98 5.95 -1.23 9.46
CA LEU A 98 5.09 -1.33 8.27
C LEU A 98 4.31 -0.03 8.02
N ARG A 99 3.76 0.58 9.08
CA ARG A 99 3.05 1.87 8.99
C ARG A 99 3.99 3.03 8.60
N MET A 100 5.23 3.03 9.09
CA MET A 100 6.25 4.02 8.72
C MET A 100 6.66 3.87 7.25
N ASN A 101 6.86 2.64 6.77
CA ASN A 101 7.28 2.35 5.41
C ASN A 101 6.21 2.79 4.39
N VAL A 102 4.93 2.51 4.66
CA VAL A 102 3.81 3.05 3.88
C VAL A 102 3.78 4.59 3.93
N LYS A 103 3.89 5.20 5.13
CA LYS A 103 3.90 6.67 5.28
C LYS A 103 5.03 7.32 4.46
N GLN A 104 6.21 6.71 4.40
CA GLN A 104 7.31 7.16 3.56
C GLN A 104 7.00 6.97 2.06
N ALA A 105 6.46 5.81 1.66
CA ALA A 105 6.10 5.52 0.27
C ALA A 105 5.13 6.57 -0.30
N ILE A 106 4.05 6.89 0.42
CA ILE A 106 3.09 7.90 -0.05
C ILE A 106 3.68 9.33 0.03
N ALA A 107 4.59 9.60 0.98
CA ALA A 107 5.34 10.86 1.02
C ALA A 107 6.38 10.98 -0.13
N TYR A 108 6.75 9.90 -0.81
CA TYR A 108 7.48 9.96 -2.07
C TYR A 108 6.52 10.27 -3.24
N ARG A 109 5.33 9.65 -3.32
CA ARG A 109 4.27 10.00 -4.30
C ARG A 109 4.00 11.50 -4.32
N GLU A 110 3.63 12.09 -3.18
CA GLU A 110 3.27 13.52 -3.11
C GLU A 110 4.40 14.47 -3.58
N ARG A 111 5.66 14.08 -3.38
CA ARG A 111 6.82 14.85 -3.85
C ARG A 111 7.14 14.62 -5.33
N ILE A 112 6.79 13.45 -5.85
CA ILE A 112 6.84 13.11 -7.28
C ILE A 112 5.77 13.91 -8.02
N ASP A 113 4.52 13.90 -7.55
CA ASP A 113 3.41 14.70 -8.11
C ASP A 113 3.80 16.19 -8.20
N LYS A 114 4.31 16.76 -7.10
CA LYS A 114 4.80 18.15 -7.00
C LYS A 114 6.11 18.44 -7.74
N ALA A 115 6.73 17.43 -8.35
CA ALA A 115 7.81 17.57 -9.33
C ALA A 115 7.26 17.50 -10.76
N VAL A 116 6.26 16.64 -11.05
CA VAL A 116 5.54 16.62 -12.34
C VAL A 116 4.93 17.99 -12.66
N GLU A 117 4.36 18.67 -11.66
CA GLU A 117 3.78 20.02 -11.79
C GLU A 117 4.75 21.12 -12.29
N ARG A 118 6.07 20.88 -12.24
CA ARG A 118 7.11 21.88 -12.56
C ARG A 118 7.56 21.88 -14.02
N PHE A 119 7.39 20.74 -14.70
CA PHE A 119 7.84 20.59 -16.09
C PHE A 119 7.04 21.55 -16.98
N THR A 120 7.72 22.59 -17.48
CA THR A 120 7.09 23.65 -18.28
C THR A 120 6.78 23.19 -19.71
N ASP A 121 7.46 22.17 -20.22
CA ASP A 121 7.06 21.49 -21.45
C ASP A 121 5.90 20.51 -21.21
N SER A 122 4.76 20.79 -21.84
CA SER A 122 3.58 19.92 -21.86
C SER A 122 3.84 18.47 -22.29
N ALA A 123 4.79 18.21 -23.19
CA ALA A 123 5.07 16.86 -23.67
C ALA A 123 5.89 16.03 -22.67
N MET A 124 6.84 16.64 -21.97
CA MET A 124 7.52 16.05 -20.82
C MET A 124 6.56 15.92 -19.62
N GLN A 125 5.76 16.95 -19.32
CA GLN A 125 4.79 16.95 -18.23
C GLN A 125 3.83 15.75 -18.33
N HIS A 126 3.27 15.48 -19.52
CA HIS A 126 2.37 14.34 -19.72
C HIS A 126 3.09 12.99 -19.48
N ARG A 127 4.33 12.84 -19.94
CA ARG A 127 5.15 11.63 -19.69
C ARG A 127 5.54 11.46 -18.23
N MET A 128 5.74 12.55 -17.51
CA MET A 128 6.03 12.55 -16.08
C MET A 128 4.75 12.28 -15.27
N GLN A 129 3.58 12.68 -15.75
CA GLN A 129 2.28 12.27 -15.19
C GLN A 129 2.06 10.76 -15.32
N ASP A 130 2.37 10.15 -16.47
CA ASP A 130 2.33 8.68 -16.61
C ASP A 130 3.23 7.99 -15.55
N VAL A 131 4.41 8.56 -15.27
CA VAL A 131 5.34 8.09 -14.24
C VAL A 131 4.76 8.24 -12.83
N ALA A 132 4.14 9.37 -12.50
CA ALA A 132 3.45 9.58 -11.22
C ALA A 132 2.28 8.61 -11.03
N ASN A 133 1.48 8.37 -12.08
CA ASN A 133 0.36 7.42 -12.05
C ASN A 133 0.83 5.99 -11.75
N GLN A 134 1.97 5.55 -12.30
CA GLN A 134 2.59 4.26 -11.97
C GLN A 134 3.15 4.21 -10.54
N VAL A 135 3.68 5.33 -10.02
CA VAL A 135 4.11 5.44 -8.62
C VAL A 135 2.93 5.40 -7.65
N GLU A 136 1.77 5.93 -8.03
CA GLU A 136 0.53 5.80 -7.26
C GLU A 136 0.06 4.34 -7.15
N GLU A 137 0.07 3.59 -8.26
CA GLU A 137 -0.21 2.15 -8.27
C GLU A 137 0.81 1.35 -7.43
N TRP A 138 2.10 1.68 -7.53
CA TRP A 138 3.15 1.11 -6.70
C TRP A 138 2.87 1.31 -5.20
N VAL A 139 2.49 2.54 -4.81
CA VAL A 139 2.16 2.87 -3.42
C VAL A 139 0.90 2.14 -2.93
N ARG A 140 -0.11 1.93 -3.79
CA ARG A 140 -1.26 1.04 -3.48
C ARG A 140 -0.81 -0.38 -3.16
N ASN A 141 0.11 -0.93 -3.96
CA ASN A 141 0.65 -2.28 -3.74
C ASN A 141 1.52 -2.37 -2.47
N ILE A 142 2.27 -1.33 -2.11
CA ILE A 142 3.00 -1.26 -0.84
C ILE A 142 2.03 -1.26 0.35
N TYR A 143 0.93 -0.50 0.29
CA TYR A 143 -0.10 -0.53 1.32
C TYR A 143 -0.79 -1.90 1.43
N ALA A 144 -1.11 -2.53 0.30
CA ALA A 144 -1.70 -3.87 0.27
C ALA A 144 -0.76 -4.91 0.89
N LEU A 145 0.53 -4.86 0.57
CA LEU A 145 1.56 -5.74 1.13
C LEU A 145 1.74 -5.51 2.64
N ALA A 146 1.90 -4.26 3.06
CA ALA A 146 2.02 -3.90 4.49
C ALA A 146 0.80 -4.35 5.31
N SER A 147 -0.39 -4.28 4.72
CA SER A 147 -1.64 -4.73 5.36
C SER A 147 -1.72 -6.27 5.46
N ARG A 148 -1.23 -7.01 4.46
CA ARG A 148 -1.13 -8.48 4.49
C ARG A 148 -0.09 -8.95 5.52
N LEU A 149 1.06 -8.28 5.56
CA LEU A 149 2.12 -8.53 6.56
C LEU A 149 1.63 -8.24 7.98
N ASP A 150 0.94 -7.12 8.21
CA ASP A 150 0.38 -6.83 9.55
C ASP A 150 -0.69 -7.85 9.97
N ALA A 151 -1.53 -8.32 9.03
CA ALA A 151 -2.51 -9.36 9.33
C ALA A 151 -1.82 -10.65 9.83
N PHE A 152 -0.79 -11.12 9.11
CA PHE A 152 0.01 -12.29 9.51
C PHE A 152 0.79 -12.08 10.82
N GLN A 153 1.52 -10.96 10.95
CA GLN A 153 2.34 -10.64 12.12
C GLN A 153 1.53 -10.42 13.42
N ASN A 154 0.20 -10.35 13.33
CA ASN A 154 -0.72 -10.29 14.47
C ASN A 154 -1.73 -11.46 14.48
N ASP A 155 -1.51 -12.51 13.69
CA ASP A 155 -2.29 -13.75 13.75
C ASP A 155 -1.73 -14.66 14.85
N GLU A 156 -2.31 -14.57 16.03
CA GLU A 156 -1.92 -15.39 17.19
C GLU A 156 -2.24 -16.88 17.00
N ILE A 157 -3.11 -17.26 16.06
CA ILE A 157 -3.38 -18.68 15.75
C ILE A 157 -2.21 -19.25 14.96
N ILE A 158 -1.75 -18.55 13.91
CA ILE A 158 -0.62 -19.00 13.08
C ILE A 158 0.67 -19.07 13.91
N LYS A 159 0.97 -18.05 14.74
CA LYS A 159 2.12 -18.08 15.66
C LYS A 159 2.06 -19.27 16.62
N LYS A 160 0.87 -19.53 17.17
CA LYS A 160 0.65 -20.64 18.10
C LYS A 160 0.82 -21.99 17.43
N ASP A 161 0.29 -22.18 16.22
CA ASP A 161 0.44 -23.44 15.48
C ASP A 161 1.91 -23.69 15.05
N LEU A 162 2.67 -22.65 14.67
CA LEU A 162 4.11 -22.76 14.41
C LEU A 162 4.89 -23.29 15.63
N GLN A 163 4.46 -22.96 16.85
CA GLN A 163 5.10 -23.41 18.10
C GLN A 163 4.56 -24.76 18.60
N ASP A 164 3.24 -24.95 18.59
CA ASP A 164 2.57 -26.13 19.17
C ASP A 164 2.62 -27.37 18.26
N VAL A 165 2.58 -27.19 16.93
CA VAL A 165 2.51 -28.33 15.99
C VAL A 165 3.79 -29.18 16.05
N PRO A 166 5.03 -28.64 16.07
CA PRO A 166 6.25 -29.43 16.27
C PRO A 166 6.23 -30.29 17.53
N GLU A 167 5.78 -29.74 18.66
CA GLU A 167 5.67 -30.48 19.92
C GLU A 167 4.54 -31.54 19.87
N SER A 168 3.45 -31.27 19.15
CA SER A 168 2.42 -32.29 18.89
C SER A 168 2.98 -33.46 18.07
N ILE A 169 3.80 -33.19 17.04
CA ILE A 169 4.45 -34.21 16.20
C ILE A 169 5.44 -35.04 17.03
N LYS A 170 6.22 -34.41 17.92
CA LYS A 170 7.14 -35.11 18.83
C LYS A 170 6.39 -36.07 19.76
N ARG A 171 5.30 -35.61 20.41
CA ARG A 171 4.47 -36.44 21.30
C ARG A 171 3.80 -37.60 20.54
N LEU A 172 3.28 -37.35 19.34
CA LEU A 172 2.68 -38.41 18.51
C LEU A 172 3.70 -39.47 18.10
N LYS A 173 4.91 -39.06 17.66
CA LYS A 173 6.01 -39.98 17.34
C LYS A 173 6.45 -40.81 18.57
N GLN A 174 6.55 -40.19 19.74
CA GLN A 174 6.83 -40.90 21.00
C GLN A 174 5.76 -41.94 21.34
N ARG A 175 4.47 -41.63 21.13
CA ARG A 175 3.38 -42.61 21.31
C ARG A 175 3.46 -43.74 20.29
N ALA A 176 3.67 -43.47 19.00
CA ALA A 176 3.73 -44.50 17.95
C ALA A 176 4.84 -45.55 18.18
N LEU A 177 5.94 -45.16 18.83
CA LEU A 177 7.03 -46.06 19.26
C LEU A 177 6.67 -46.98 20.44
N GLN A 178 5.65 -46.63 21.23
CA GLN A 178 5.19 -47.37 22.41
C GLN A 178 3.86 -48.10 22.16
N GLU A 179 3.12 -47.71 21.12
CA GLU A 179 1.85 -48.31 20.73
C GLU A 179 2.05 -49.73 20.21
N HIS A 180 1.22 -50.67 20.64
CA HIS A 180 1.34 -52.10 20.28
C HIS A 180 0.27 -52.57 19.30
N ASP A 181 -0.89 -51.90 19.23
CA ASP A 181 -1.94 -52.21 18.26
C ASP A 181 -1.58 -51.68 16.86
N GLU A 182 -1.66 -52.53 15.84
CA GLU A 182 -1.33 -52.13 14.46
C GLU A 182 -2.30 -51.10 13.86
N THR A 183 -3.57 -51.13 14.25
CA THR A 183 -4.61 -50.19 13.78
C THR A 183 -4.31 -48.82 14.34
N ILE A 184 -4.07 -48.74 15.65
CA ILE A 184 -3.77 -47.47 16.33
C ILE A 184 -2.41 -46.92 15.85
N ARG A 185 -1.40 -47.77 15.62
CA ARG A 185 -0.12 -47.32 15.05
C ARG A 185 -0.31 -46.71 13.66
N ARG A 186 -1.09 -47.32 12.77
CA ARG A 186 -1.41 -46.76 11.43
C ARG A 186 -2.13 -45.41 11.54
N GLU A 187 -3.11 -45.28 12.43
CA GLU A 187 -3.81 -44.00 12.67
C GLU A 187 -2.86 -42.91 13.20
N LEU A 188 -1.93 -43.27 14.08
CA LEU A 188 -0.87 -42.37 14.57
C LEU A 188 0.07 -41.95 13.43
N ASP A 189 0.55 -42.86 12.60
CA ASP A 189 1.44 -42.57 11.48
C ASP A 189 0.78 -41.68 10.40
N GLU A 190 -0.50 -41.92 10.08
CA GLU A 190 -1.28 -41.00 9.26
C GLU A 190 -1.39 -39.61 9.90
N THR A 191 -1.66 -39.55 11.21
CA THR A 191 -1.86 -38.28 11.91
C THR A 191 -0.57 -37.49 12.06
N ILE A 192 0.56 -38.18 12.27
CA ILE A 192 1.92 -37.61 12.18
C ILE A 192 2.16 -37.05 10.78
N SER A 193 1.79 -37.79 9.73
CA SER A 193 1.96 -37.36 8.33
C SER A 193 1.12 -36.11 8.01
N ARG A 194 -0.16 -36.09 8.44
CA ARG A 194 -1.06 -34.93 8.32
C ARG A 194 -0.49 -33.69 9.05
N ARG A 195 -0.01 -33.85 10.29
CA ARG A 195 0.59 -32.76 11.08
C ARG A 195 1.93 -32.28 10.49
N GLN A 196 2.75 -33.19 9.96
CA GLN A 196 4.00 -32.82 9.27
C GLN A 196 3.72 -32.01 8.01
N ALA A 197 2.69 -32.38 7.22
CA ALA A 197 2.25 -31.58 6.08
C ALA A 197 1.78 -30.17 6.50
N GLN A 198 0.93 -30.08 7.55
CA GLN A 198 0.51 -28.80 8.13
C GLN A 198 1.72 -27.91 8.49
N TYR A 199 2.67 -28.43 9.28
CA TYR A 199 3.86 -27.69 9.69
C TYR A 199 4.73 -27.25 8.51
N ASN A 200 4.93 -28.13 7.52
CA ASN A 200 5.69 -27.81 6.31
C ASN A 200 5.02 -26.71 5.46
N ASN A 201 3.71 -26.48 5.59
CA ASN A 201 3.03 -25.35 4.94
C ASN A 201 3.14 -24.06 5.76
N LEU A 202 3.03 -24.15 7.09
CA LEU A 202 3.24 -23.01 7.99
C LEU A 202 4.64 -22.41 7.82
N LEU A 203 5.69 -23.26 7.72
CA LEU A 203 7.05 -22.81 7.43
C LEU A 203 7.20 -22.13 6.06
N LYS A 204 6.46 -22.56 5.03
CA LYS A 204 6.44 -21.87 3.72
C LYS A 204 5.78 -20.50 3.83
N LEU A 205 4.71 -20.39 4.61
CA LEU A 205 4.00 -19.14 4.83
C LEU A 205 4.88 -18.14 5.59
N GLU A 206 5.54 -18.58 6.66
CA GLU A 206 6.56 -17.81 7.40
C GLU A 206 7.68 -17.33 6.45
N THR A 207 8.30 -18.25 5.69
CA THR A 207 9.35 -17.92 4.71
C THR A 207 8.88 -16.92 3.63
N ALA A 208 7.61 -17.00 3.20
CA ALA A 208 7.04 -16.10 2.21
C ALA A 208 6.79 -14.70 2.79
N MET A 209 6.37 -14.61 4.07
CA MET A 209 6.15 -13.35 4.78
C MET A 209 7.47 -12.64 5.07
N ASP A 210 8.50 -13.35 5.55
CA ASP A 210 9.84 -12.80 5.76
C ASP A 210 10.43 -12.21 4.47
N ARG A 211 10.30 -12.94 3.35
CA ARG A 211 10.74 -12.47 2.04
C ARG A 211 9.97 -11.22 1.60
N ALA A 212 8.68 -11.14 1.89
CA ALA A 212 7.86 -10.03 1.46
C ALA A 212 8.06 -8.76 2.33
N ASP A 213 8.42 -8.92 3.60
CA ASP A 213 8.87 -7.82 4.48
C ASP A 213 10.17 -7.19 3.93
N LEU A 214 11.16 -8.03 3.58
CA LEU A 214 12.39 -7.59 2.90
C LEU A 214 12.11 -6.94 1.54
N GLN A 215 11.15 -7.45 0.76
CA GLN A 215 10.75 -6.82 -0.51
C GLN A 215 10.15 -5.43 -0.29
N LEU A 216 9.39 -5.24 0.80
CA LEU A 216 8.78 -3.96 1.14
C LEU A 216 9.85 -2.89 1.51
N GLU A 217 10.96 -3.27 2.14
CA GLU A 217 12.10 -2.36 2.35
C GLU A 217 12.85 -2.05 1.05
N ASN A 218 13.11 -3.06 0.21
CA ASN A 218 13.75 -2.89 -1.10
C ASN A 218 12.95 -1.95 -2.00
N THR A 219 11.62 -2.14 -2.07
CA THR A 219 10.75 -1.38 -2.96
C THR A 219 10.56 0.06 -2.47
N LEU A 220 10.58 0.31 -1.15
CA LEU A 220 10.65 1.67 -0.59
C LEU A 220 11.99 2.37 -0.93
N THR A 221 13.09 1.63 -0.93
CA THR A 221 14.42 2.15 -1.31
C THR A 221 14.47 2.50 -2.81
N ALA A 222 13.82 1.69 -3.64
CA ALA A 222 13.65 1.97 -5.06
C ALA A 222 12.76 3.21 -5.31
N LEU A 223 11.67 3.42 -4.55
CA LEU A 223 10.88 4.67 -4.59
C LEU A 223 11.72 5.92 -4.27
N GLY A 224 12.53 5.88 -3.22
CA GLY A 224 13.44 6.98 -2.87
C GLY A 224 14.48 7.25 -3.96
N THR A 225 14.92 6.21 -4.66
CA THR A 225 15.82 6.30 -5.82
C THR A 225 15.11 6.93 -7.03
N VAL A 226 13.89 6.52 -7.33
CA VAL A 226 13.04 7.06 -8.41
C VAL A 226 12.73 8.54 -8.20
N TYR A 227 12.34 8.94 -6.99
CA TYR A 227 12.17 10.34 -6.61
C TYR A 227 13.46 11.16 -6.81
N SER A 228 14.60 10.63 -6.36
CA SER A 228 15.90 11.30 -6.53
C SER A 228 16.31 11.44 -7.99
N GLN A 229 15.98 10.46 -8.84
CA GLN A 229 16.20 10.55 -10.29
C GLN A 229 15.27 11.58 -10.94
N MET A 230 13.98 11.66 -10.56
CA MET A 230 13.05 12.66 -11.08
C MET A 230 13.49 14.10 -10.77
N LEU A 231 13.98 14.38 -9.56
CA LEU A 231 14.55 15.70 -9.23
C LEU A 231 15.74 16.09 -10.12
N LEU A 232 16.51 15.11 -10.59
CA LEU A 232 17.63 15.33 -11.51
C LEU A 232 17.19 15.45 -12.99
N LEU A 233 15.92 15.16 -13.30
CA LEU A 233 15.28 15.45 -14.59
C LEU A 233 14.65 16.86 -14.62
N ASP A 234 14.07 17.33 -13.50
CA ASP A 234 13.54 18.71 -13.35
C ASP A 234 14.66 19.76 -13.49
N ALA A 235 15.83 19.50 -12.90
CA ALA A 235 16.93 20.46 -12.82
C ALA A 235 17.74 20.67 -14.13
N LYS A 236 17.40 20.03 -15.25
CA LYS A 236 18.16 20.07 -16.52
C LYS A 236 17.23 19.81 -17.72
N ASP A 237 17.51 20.42 -18.88
CA ASP A 237 17.00 19.89 -20.15
C ASP A 237 17.58 18.48 -20.38
N VAL A 238 16.72 17.45 -20.31
CA VAL A 238 17.13 16.04 -20.38
C VAL A 238 16.35 15.28 -21.44
N ASP A 239 17.11 14.51 -22.24
CA ASP A 239 16.58 13.62 -23.26
C ASP A 239 15.48 12.68 -22.74
N SER A 240 14.47 12.46 -23.59
CA SER A 240 13.44 11.43 -23.43
C SER A 240 13.99 10.04 -23.10
N SER A 241 15.23 9.73 -23.47
CA SER A 241 15.90 8.45 -23.16
C SER A 241 16.10 8.19 -21.66
N LYS A 242 16.13 9.22 -20.79
CA LYS A 242 16.24 9.03 -19.34
C LYS A 242 14.85 8.91 -18.69
N ALA A 243 13.88 9.69 -19.15
CA ALA A 243 12.48 9.55 -18.79
C ALA A 243 11.95 8.13 -19.10
N GLN A 244 12.29 7.59 -20.29
CA GLN A 244 11.92 6.23 -20.69
C GLN A 244 12.51 5.17 -19.75
N ARG A 245 13.80 5.27 -19.39
CA ARG A 245 14.45 4.34 -18.45
C ARG A 245 13.87 4.44 -17.04
N LEU A 246 13.55 5.64 -16.56
CA LEU A 246 12.87 5.82 -15.28
C LEU A 246 11.51 5.09 -15.26
N ARG A 247 10.72 5.24 -16.33
CA ARG A 247 9.42 4.56 -16.51
C ARG A 247 9.56 3.03 -16.58
N GLU A 248 10.58 2.53 -17.29
CA GLU A 248 10.88 1.11 -17.41
C GLU A 248 11.27 0.48 -16.07
N ASN A 249 12.16 1.13 -15.31
CA ASN A 249 12.53 0.73 -13.94
C ASN A 249 11.31 0.67 -13.00
N ILE A 250 10.40 1.65 -13.09
CA ILE A 250 9.18 1.67 -12.25
C ILE A 250 8.24 0.51 -12.61
N ALA A 251 8.04 0.25 -13.90
CA ALA A 251 7.21 -0.87 -14.36
C ALA A 251 7.78 -2.22 -13.89
N GLU A 252 9.10 -2.40 -13.91
CA GLU A 252 9.77 -3.58 -13.34
C GLU A 252 9.51 -3.73 -11.83
N GLN A 253 9.63 -2.65 -11.05
CA GLN A 253 9.37 -2.68 -9.61
C GLN A 253 7.90 -2.94 -9.27
N VAL A 254 6.96 -2.36 -10.02
CA VAL A 254 5.51 -2.60 -9.86
C VAL A 254 5.15 -4.04 -10.18
N ASN A 255 5.72 -4.62 -11.26
CA ASN A 255 5.50 -6.02 -11.60
C ASN A 255 6.11 -6.96 -10.55
N SER A 256 7.35 -6.73 -10.13
CA SER A 256 8.01 -7.52 -9.07
C SER A 256 7.21 -7.51 -7.75
N LEU A 257 6.56 -6.40 -7.42
CA LEU A 257 5.71 -6.29 -6.23
C LEU A 257 4.36 -7.03 -6.40
N HIS A 258 3.77 -7.00 -7.60
CA HIS A 258 2.60 -7.83 -7.94
C HIS A 258 2.93 -9.34 -7.85
N ASP A 259 4.07 -9.78 -8.36
CA ASP A 259 4.51 -11.19 -8.31
C ASP A 259 4.67 -11.68 -6.86
N VAL A 260 5.23 -10.84 -5.98
CA VAL A 260 5.32 -11.15 -4.54
C VAL A 260 3.92 -11.23 -3.92
N LEU A 261 3.03 -10.26 -4.17
CA LEU A 261 1.65 -10.29 -3.68
C LEU A 261 0.88 -11.54 -4.13
N ALA A 262 1.07 -11.97 -5.38
CA ALA A 262 0.46 -13.18 -5.94
C ALA A 262 1.03 -14.46 -5.29
N SER A 263 2.36 -14.56 -5.14
CA SER A 263 2.99 -15.73 -4.51
C SER A 263 2.60 -15.90 -3.03
N MET A 264 2.43 -14.80 -2.28
CA MET A 264 1.89 -14.84 -0.93
C MET A 264 0.46 -15.38 -0.89
N GLU A 265 -0.36 -15.00 -1.89
CA GLU A 265 -1.76 -15.43 -1.98
C GLU A 265 -1.89 -16.91 -2.37
N GLU A 266 -1.00 -17.42 -3.23
CA GLU A 266 -0.88 -18.87 -3.51
C GLU A 266 -0.52 -19.66 -2.24
N VAL A 267 0.49 -19.22 -1.48
CA VAL A 267 0.92 -19.92 -0.24
C VAL A 267 -0.15 -19.82 0.87
N TYR A 268 -0.85 -18.70 0.97
CA TYR A 268 -1.94 -18.51 1.94
C TYR A 268 -3.17 -19.37 1.60
N ASN A 269 -3.64 -19.33 0.35
CA ASN A 269 -4.78 -20.14 -0.11
C ASN A 269 -4.46 -21.64 -0.08
N GLY A 270 -3.25 -22.04 -0.47
CA GLY A 270 -2.77 -23.41 -0.37
C GLY A 270 -2.69 -23.94 1.07
N SER A 271 -2.59 -23.06 2.07
CA SER A 271 -2.66 -23.42 3.49
C SER A 271 -4.11 -23.63 3.96
N HIS A 272 -5.04 -22.75 3.55
CA HIS A 272 -6.47 -22.85 3.90
C HIS A 272 -7.19 -24.05 3.29
N ASP A 273 -6.95 -24.35 2.01
CA ASP A 273 -7.63 -25.45 1.31
C ASP A 273 -7.35 -26.83 1.94
N GLN A 274 -6.15 -27.03 2.50
CA GLN A 274 -5.80 -28.25 3.23
C GLN A 274 -6.52 -28.38 4.58
N ALA A 275 -6.83 -27.27 5.25
CA ALA A 275 -7.64 -27.27 6.47
C ALA A 275 -9.11 -27.63 6.16
N GLY A 276 -9.69 -27.01 5.12
CA GLY A 276 -11.06 -27.32 4.66
C GLY A 276 -11.21 -28.79 4.23
N ARG A 277 -10.23 -29.31 3.48
CA ARG A 277 -10.18 -30.73 3.06
C ARG A 277 -10.05 -31.71 4.24
N SER A 278 -9.35 -31.36 5.33
CA SER A 278 -9.33 -32.18 6.55
C SER A 278 -10.72 -32.30 7.17
N CYS A 279 -11.42 -31.18 7.37
CA CYS A 279 -12.76 -31.18 7.95
C CYS A 279 -13.77 -31.96 7.08
N ALA A 280 -13.68 -31.84 5.76
CA ALA A 280 -14.51 -32.60 4.83
C ALA A 280 -14.33 -34.12 5.00
N ASN A 281 -13.09 -34.62 5.01
CA ASN A 281 -12.82 -36.05 5.19
C ASN A 281 -13.27 -36.57 6.57
N MET A 282 -13.11 -35.77 7.65
CA MET A 282 -13.61 -36.14 8.97
C MET A 282 -15.15 -36.30 9.00
N SER A 283 -15.89 -35.46 8.25
CA SER A 283 -17.34 -35.59 8.14
C SER A 283 -17.78 -36.83 7.34
N ALA A 284 -17.03 -37.19 6.29
CA ALA A 284 -17.33 -38.36 5.46
C ALA A 284 -17.10 -39.68 6.22
N GLY A 285 -15.99 -39.80 6.95
CA GLY A 285 -15.68 -40.99 7.76
C GLY A 285 -16.75 -41.30 8.82
N ALA A 286 -17.28 -40.27 9.48
CA ALA A 286 -18.32 -40.41 10.49
C ALA A 286 -19.68 -40.91 9.94
N SER A 287 -19.94 -40.73 8.64
CA SER A 287 -21.19 -41.17 8.00
C SER A 287 -21.15 -42.59 7.42
N GLY A 288 -19.99 -43.26 7.44
CA GLY A 288 -19.81 -44.63 6.94
C GLY A 288 -20.00 -45.74 7.96
N MET A 289 -20.28 -45.40 9.23
CA MET A 289 -20.43 -46.36 10.35
C MET A 289 -21.86 -46.35 10.91
N ARG A 290 -22.83 -46.74 10.09
CA ARG A 290 -24.23 -47.03 10.46
C ARG A 290 -24.81 -48.15 9.60
#